data_AF-A0A843DFA4-F1
#
_entry.id   AF-A0A843DFA4-F1
#
_cell.length_a   1.000
_cell.length_b   1.000
_cell.length_c   1.000
_cell.angle_alpha   90.00
_cell.angle_beta   90.00
_cell.angle_gamma   90.00
#
_symmetry.space_group_name_H-M   'P 1'
#
loop_
_entity.id
_entity.type
_entity.pdbx_description
1 polymer ?
#
loop_
_entity_poly.entity_id
_entity_poly.type
_entity_poly.pdbx_seq_one_letter_code
_entity_poly.pdbx_strand_id
1 'polypeptide(L)'
;MIGIDVGGANLKIVDESGVHIHYCPLWKESPLAEIIAEYKEAGADNAAVVMSGELADGFFDKNEGIAFIVDAVKKSFPNAIFYGMDGKFHTEACRELAAANWLASVAYLKQQYPNGMMLDIGSTTADIVPFKDFEKLIGMTDTLRLQAGYLVYTGMLRTPVATLASEAVIDGKVTPFSTEYFACSGDANYVLGYIGDEEYSAATPDGKEVSREACLRRLARTVCADLEEIGEEGALAIAKAFCSAQQKLVCDAVAKAKAASDADTILVGGIGSPTFAPLVGGIDLTAATGIHADALPAYAVLQLAKEQE
;
A
#
# COMPACT_ATOMS: atom_id res chain seq x y z
N MET A 1 -15.01 -15.60 -14.31
CA MET A 1 -13.69 -15.58 -13.61
C MET A 1 -13.64 -14.39 -12.66
N ILE A 2 -13.03 -14.54 -11.48
CA ILE A 2 -12.81 -13.45 -10.50
C ILE A 2 -11.32 -13.08 -10.39
N GLY A 3 -11.02 -11.85 -9.99
CA GLY A 3 -9.68 -11.37 -9.70
C GLY A 3 -9.41 -11.34 -8.20
N ILE A 4 -8.24 -11.79 -7.76
CA ILE A 4 -7.88 -11.89 -6.34
C ILE A 4 -6.51 -11.25 -6.09
N ASP A 5 -6.43 -10.33 -5.12
CA ASP A 5 -5.16 -9.85 -4.52
C ASP A 5 -5.07 -10.36 -3.08
N VAL A 6 -4.15 -11.31 -2.85
CA VAL A 6 -3.87 -11.87 -1.54
C VAL A 6 -2.74 -11.06 -0.88
N GLY A 7 -3.12 -10.06 -0.09
CA GLY A 7 -2.20 -9.29 0.74
C GLY A 7 -1.93 -9.95 2.09
N GLY A 8 -0.98 -9.41 2.85
CA GLY A 8 -0.65 -9.98 4.17
C GLY A 8 -1.77 -9.85 5.21
N ALA A 9 -2.50 -8.73 5.19
CA ALA A 9 -3.57 -8.41 6.15
C ALA A 9 -4.98 -8.50 5.57
N ASN A 10 -5.11 -8.25 4.27
CA ASN A 10 -6.37 -8.07 3.58
C ASN A 10 -6.37 -8.86 2.28
N LEU A 11 -7.51 -9.49 2.00
CA LEU A 11 -7.84 -10.14 0.74
C LEU A 11 -8.76 -9.20 -0.04
N LYS A 12 -8.41 -8.86 -1.28
CA LYS A 12 -9.32 -8.11 -2.16
C LYS A 12 -9.76 -8.98 -3.31
N ILE A 13 -11.05 -8.97 -3.59
CA ILE A 13 -11.67 -9.76 -4.66
C ILE A 13 -12.47 -8.82 -5.57
N VAL A 14 -12.31 -9.01 -6.87
CA VAL A 14 -13.07 -8.32 -7.91
C VAL A 14 -13.87 -9.36 -8.68
N ASP A 15 -15.18 -9.19 -8.74
CA ASP A 15 -16.10 -10.01 -9.53
C ASP A 15 -17.06 -9.13 -10.35
N GLU A 16 -18.12 -9.73 -10.91
CA GLU A 16 -19.13 -9.01 -11.70
C GLU A 16 -20.00 -8.06 -10.85
N SER A 17 -20.07 -8.28 -9.53
CA SER A 17 -20.84 -7.46 -8.60
C SER A 17 -20.05 -6.27 -8.06
N GLY A 18 -18.71 -6.31 -8.14
CA GLY A 18 -17.83 -5.20 -7.79
C GLY A 18 -16.60 -5.64 -7.01
N VAL A 19 -16.18 -4.78 -6.08
CA VAL A 19 -15.00 -4.98 -5.24
C VAL A 19 -15.39 -5.32 -3.81
N HIS A 20 -14.68 -6.29 -3.28
CA HIS A 20 -14.87 -6.81 -1.93
C HIS A 20 -13.52 -6.82 -1.21
N ILE A 21 -13.47 -6.24 -0.01
CA ILE A 21 -12.27 -6.19 0.81
C ILE A 21 -12.57 -6.93 2.11
N HIS A 22 -11.78 -7.97 2.37
CA HIS A 22 -11.91 -8.82 3.55
C HIS A 22 -10.69 -8.70 4.43
N TYR A 23 -10.91 -8.57 5.73
CA TYR A 23 -9.82 -8.73 6.70
C TYR A 23 -9.41 -10.20 6.74
N CYS A 24 -8.18 -10.48 6.31
CA CYS A 24 -7.65 -11.84 6.11
C CYS A 24 -6.16 -11.87 6.51
N PRO A 25 -5.84 -11.84 7.82
CA PRO A 25 -4.47 -11.78 8.30
C PRO A 25 -3.77 -13.14 8.13
N LEU A 26 -2.76 -13.19 7.27
CA LEU A 26 -2.01 -14.43 6.98
C LEU A 26 -1.07 -14.86 8.12
N TRP A 27 -0.79 -13.99 9.08
CA TRP A 27 0.08 -14.29 10.25
C TRP A 27 -0.66 -14.92 11.45
N LYS A 28 -1.92 -15.34 11.25
CA LYS A 28 -2.77 -16.02 12.24
C LYS A 28 -3.43 -17.24 11.59
N GLU A 29 -4.39 -17.88 12.28
CA GLU A 29 -5.36 -18.76 11.61
C GLU A 29 -6.14 -17.92 10.58
N SER A 30 -5.74 -18.04 9.32
CA SER A 30 -6.22 -17.21 8.22
C SER A 30 -7.48 -17.80 7.59
N PRO A 31 -8.59 -17.04 7.47
CA PRO A 31 -9.84 -17.50 6.87
C PRO A 31 -9.79 -17.53 5.33
N LEU A 32 -8.59 -17.47 4.72
CA LEU A 32 -8.39 -17.33 3.28
C LEU A 32 -9.20 -18.34 2.46
N ALA A 33 -9.09 -19.63 2.80
CA ALA A 33 -9.78 -20.69 2.06
C ALA A 33 -11.30 -20.62 2.23
N GLU A 34 -11.78 -20.24 3.42
CA GLU A 34 -13.21 -20.12 3.73
C GLU A 34 -13.83 -18.97 2.93
N ILE A 35 -13.22 -17.79 2.96
CA ILE A 35 -13.69 -16.63 2.20
C ILE A 35 -13.71 -16.93 0.70
N ILE A 36 -12.66 -17.57 0.16
CA ILE A 36 -12.58 -17.92 -1.27
C ILE A 36 -13.68 -18.92 -1.65
N ALA A 37 -14.03 -19.86 -0.76
CA ALA A 37 -15.11 -20.83 -1.01
C ALA A 37 -16.47 -20.15 -1.20
N GLU A 38 -16.77 -19.08 -0.47
CA GLU A 38 -18.02 -18.32 -0.63
C GLU A 38 -18.21 -17.80 -2.06
N TYR A 39 -17.14 -17.32 -2.71
CA TYR A 39 -17.19 -16.88 -4.11
C TYR A 39 -17.40 -18.03 -5.09
N LYS A 40 -16.85 -19.22 -4.78
CA LYS A 40 -17.09 -20.42 -5.58
C LYS A 40 -18.55 -20.84 -5.48
N GLU A 41 -19.11 -20.85 -4.27
CA GLU A 41 -20.51 -21.18 -4.00
C GLU A 41 -21.48 -20.16 -4.62
N ALA A 42 -21.09 -18.88 -4.66
CA ALA A 42 -21.81 -17.82 -5.34
C ALA A 42 -21.80 -17.92 -6.88
N GLY A 43 -21.04 -18.86 -7.45
CA GLY A 43 -21.07 -19.19 -8.88
C GLY A 43 -19.84 -18.79 -9.68
N ALA A 44 -18.74 -18.36 -9.06
CA ALA A 44 -17.51 -18.07 -9.80
C ALA A 44 -16.94 -19.34 -10.47
N ASP A 45 -16.59 -19.25 -11.75
CA ASP A 45 -16.05 -20.40 -12.49
C ASP A 45 -14.59 -20.69 -12.17
N ASN A 46 -13.76 -19.63 -12.19
CA ASN A 46 -12.31 -19.70 -12.02
C ASN A 46 -11.76 -18.39 -11.41
N ALA A 47 -10.49 -18.39 -11.02
CA ALA A 47 -9.81 -17.23 -10.43
C ALA A 47 -8.47 -16.90 -11.11
N ALA A 48 -8.20 -15.60 -11.25
CA ALA A 48 -6.89 -15.05 -11.56
C ALA A 48 -6.35 -14.34 -10.31
N VAL A 49 -5.13 -14.66 -9.91
CA VAL A 49 -4.60 -14.32 -8.58
C VAL A 49 -3.28 -13.59 -8.69
N VAL A 50 -3.10 -12.59 -7.83
CA VAL A 50 -1.81 -11.99 -7.50
C VAL A 50 -1.62 -11.97 -5.99
N MET A 51 -0.37 -11.97 -5.52
CA MET A 51 -0.07 -11.99 -4.07
C MET A 51 1.03 -11.00 -3.68
N SER A 52 0.90 -10.51 -2.45
CA SER A 52 1.90 -9.71 -1.72
C SER A 52 2.01 -10.11 -0.25
N GLY A 53 1.19 -11.07 0.21
CA GLY A 53 1.17 -11.57 1.58
C GLY A 53 2.11 -12.72 1.87
N GLU A 54 2.90 -13.19 0.91
CA GLU A 54 3.71 -14.42 1.04
C GLU A 54 4.86 -14.32 2.07
N LEU A 55 5.13 -13.11 2.57
CA LEU A 55 6.11 -12.82 3.63
C LEU A 55 5.48 -12.50 4.98
N ALA A 56 4.19 -12.79 5.18
CA ALA A 56 3.55 -12.59 6.48
C ALA A 56 4.28 -13.39 7.59
N ASP A 57 4.37 -12.82 8.80
CA ASP A 57 5.12 -13.37 9.94
C ASP A 57 4.73 -14.81 10.35
N GLY A 58 3.59 -15.30 9.87
CA GLY A 58 3.14 -16.68 10.10
C GLY A 58 3.91 -17.74 9.30
N PHE A 59 4.67 -17.34 8.28
CA PHE A 59 5.43 -18.25 7.42
C PHE A 59 6.91 -18.27 7.79
N PHE A 60 7.52 -19.45 7.79
CA PHE A 60 8.96 -19.63 8.01
C PHE A 60 9.78 -19.01 6.88
N ASP A 61 9.33 -19.19 5.64
CA ASP A 61 9.93 -18.57 4.47
C ASP A 61 8.91 -18.23 3.38
N LYS A 62 9.40 -17.50 2.36
CA LYS A 62 8.59 -17.07 1.21
C LYS A 62 7.96 -18.23 0.44
N ASN A 63 8.63 -19.39 0.32
CA ASN A 63 8.09 -20.52 -0.43
C ASN A 63 6.91 -21.15 0.32
N GLU A 64 6.97 -21.21 1.64
CA GLU A 64 5.85 -21.65 2.47
C GLU A 64 4.63 -20.74 2.28
N GLY A 65 4.83 -19.42 2.33
CA GLY A 65 3.74 -18.46 2.10
C GLY A 65 3.12 -18.58 0.71
N ILE A 66 3.93 -18.74 -0.34
CA ILE A 66 3.43 -18.98 -1.71
C ILE A 66 2.61 -20.27 -1.76
N ALA A 67 3.15 -21.38 -1.25
CA ALA A 67 2.47 -22.68 -1.28
C ALA A 67 1.13 -22.62 -0.53
N PHE A 68 1.10 -22.01 0.65
CA PHE A 68 -0.11 -21.81 1.43
C PHE A 68 -1.20 -21.07 0.63
N ILE A 69 -0.84 -19.96 -0.01
CA ILE A 69 -1.80 -19.16 -0.79
C ILE A 69 -2.30 -19.94 -2.00
N VAL A 70 -1.41 -20.57 -2.76
CA VAL A 70 -1.77 -21.37 -3.94
C VAL A 70 -2.71 -22.51 -3.56
N ASP A 71 -2.39 -23.26 -2.51
CA ASP A 71 -3.20 -24.37 -2.03
C ASP A 71 -4.57 -23.90 -1.53
N ALA A 72 -4.63 -22.78 -0.81
CA ALA A 72 -5.88 -22.20 -0.33
C ALA A 72 -6.82 -21.81 -1.47
N VAL A 73 -6.30 -21.15 -2.51
CA VAL A 73 -7.09 -20.79 -3.70
C VAL A 73 -7.53 -22.05 -4.46
N LYS A 74 -6.61 -22.99 -4.70
CA LYS A 74 -6.87 -24.19 -5.51
C LYS A 74 -7.88 -25.15 -4.89
N LYS A 75 -8.10 -25.11 -3.58
CA LYS A 75 -9.21 -25.84 -2.92
C LYS A 75 -10.56 -25.50 -3.54
N SER A 76 -10.80 -24.23 -3.88
CA SER A 76 -12.06 -23.76 -4.47
C SER A 76 -11.98 -23.62 -5.99
N PHE A 77 -10.80 -23.28 -6.52
CA PHE A 77 -10.56 -23.04 -7.94
C PHE A 77 -9.35 -23.86 -8.44
N PRO A 78 -9.52 -25.16 -8.76
CA PRO A 78 -8.42 -26.04 -9.16
C PRO A 78 -7.64 -25.57 -10.40
N ASN A 79 -8.29 -24.79 -11.27
CA ASN A 79 -7.72 -24.24 -12.51
C ASN A 79 -7.29 -22.77 -12.35
N ALA A 80 -7.15 -22.28 -11.12
CA ALA A 80 -6.72 -20.90 -10.87
C ALA A 80 -5.34 -20.64 -11.48
N ILE A 81 -5.16 -19.41 -11.96
CA ILE A 81 -3.90 -18.93 -12.54
C ILE A 81 -3.34 -17.81 -11.68
N PHE A 82 -2.02 -17.79 -11.54
CA PHE A 82 -1.30 -16.91 -10.61
C PHE A 82 -0.28 -16.06 -11.37
N TYR A 83 -0.37 -14.74 -11.25
CA TYR A 83 0.51 -13.81 -11.94
C TYR A 83 1.84 -13.65 -11.18
N GLY A 84 2.95 -13.82 -11.90
CA GLY A 84 4.30 -13.77 -11.35
C GLY A 84 5.07 -12.49 -11.70
N MET A 85 6.13 -12.25 -10.94
CA MET A 85 7.17 -11.25 -11.15
C MET A 85 7.98 -11.45 -12.43
N ASP A 86 7.80 -12.58 -13.12
CA ASP A 86 8.30 -12.83 -14.47
C ASP A 86 7.35 -12.32 -15.58
N GLY A 87 6.23 -11.69 -15.18
CA GLY A 87 5.21 -11.13 -16.07
C GLY A 87 4.28 -12.17 -16.69
N LYS A 88 4.23 -13.39 -16.16
CA LYS A 88 3.47 -14.53 -16.72
C LYS A 88 2.50 -15.11 -15.72
N PHE A 89 1.51 -15.84 -16.22
CA PHE A 89 0.67 -16.69 -15.39
C PHE A 89 1.29 -18.07 -15.20
N HIS A 90 1.19 -18.57 -13.98
CA HIS A 90 1.58 -19.91 -13.57
C HIS A 90 0.37 -20.63 -13.00
N THR A 91 0.38 -21.96 -13.07
CA THR A 91 -0.65 -22.79 -12.47
C THR A 91 -0.20 -23.41 -11.15
N GLU A 92 1.10 -23.40 -10.84
CA GLU A 92 1.67 -24.02 -9.64
C GLU A 92 2.43 -23.02 -8.79
N ALA A 93 2.68 -23.38 -7.52
CA ALA A 93 3.53 -22.61 -6.63
C ALA A 93 4.96 -22.51 -7.19
N CYS A 94 5.40 -21.28 -7.47
CA CYS A 94 6.75 -20.96 -7.91
C CYS A 94 7.22 -19.65 -7.28
N ARG A 95 8.54 -19.45 -7.21
CA ARG A 95 9.15 -18.29 -6.52
C ARG A 95 8.79 -16.97 -7.17
N GLU A 96 8.50 -17.02 -8.46
CA GLU A 96 8.10 -15.89 -9.28
C GLU A 96 6.78 -15.29 -8.79
N LEU A 97 5.90 -16.02 -8.09
CA LEU A 97 4.60 -15.50 -7.64
C LEU A 97 4.69 -14.42 -6.55
N ALA A 98 5.83 -14.31 -5.88
CA ALA A 98 6.01 -13.41 -4.75
C ALA A 98 5.96 -11.92 -5.13
N ALA A 99 5.18 -11.13 -4.40
CA ALA A 99 5.12 -9.67 -4.50
C ALA A 99 4.82 -9.13 -5.91
N ALA A 100 3.98 -9.81 -6.68
CA ALA A 100 3.65 -9.45 -8.07
C ALA A 100 2.50 -8.43 -8.21
N ASN A 101 1.88 -7.99 -7.10
CA ASN A 101 0.68 -7.15 -7.10
C ASN A 101 0.89 -5.81 -7.82
N TRP A 102 2.00 -5.12 -7.54
CA TRP A 102 2.34 -3.86 -8.21
C TRP A 102 2.69 -4.07 -9.70
N LEU A 103 3.32 -5.19 -10.04
CA LEU A 103 3.70 -5.51 -11.43
C LEU A 103 2.45 -5.77 -12.28
N ALA A 104 1.44 -6.48 -11.73
CA ALA A 104 0.15 -6.69 -12.40
C ALA A 104 -0.55 -5.35 -12.69
N SER A 105 -0.63 -4.46 -11.69
CA SER A 105 -1.19 -3.11 -11.85
C SER A 105 -0.49 -2.34 -12.98
N VAL A 106 0.83 -2.35 -13.00
CA VAL A 106 1.63 -1.68 -14.04
C VAL A 106 1.42 -2.32 -15.41
N ALA A 107 1.38 -3.65 -15.50
CA ALA A 107 1.17 -4.37 -16.75
C ALA A 107 -0.18 -4.04 -17.40
N TYR A 108 -1.21 -3.82 -16.58
CA TYR A 108 -2.52 -3.35 -17.03
C TYR A 108 -2.49 -1.86 -17.40
N LEU A 109 -2.03 -0.99 -16.51
CA LEU A 109 -2.09 0.47 -16.71
C LEU A 109 -1.24 0.94 -17.88
N LYS A 110 -0.09 0.31 -18.16
CA LYS A 110 0.78 0.68 -19.28
C LYS A 110 0.12 0.50 -20.64
N GLN A 111 -0.92 -0.32 -20.75
CA GLN A 111 -1.66 -0.47 -22.02
C GLN A 111 -2.39 0.82 -22.40
N GLN A 112 -2.90 1.55 -21.40
CA GLN A 112 -3.61 2.81 -21.57
C GLN A 112 -2.66 4.02 -21.48
N TYR A 113 -1.62 3.91 -20.65
CA TYR A 113 -0.66 4.97 -20.37
C TYR A 113 0.77 4.50 -20.67
N PRO A 114 1.17 4.24 -21.92
CA PRO A 114 2.49 3.62 -22.21
C PRO A 114 3.70 4.43 -21.70
N ASN A 115 3.55 5.76 -21.58
CA ASN A 115 4.56 6.67 -21.00
C ASN A 115 4.18 7.11 -19.58
N GLY A 116 3.33 6.36 -18.89
CA GLY A 116 2.86 6.68 -17.55
C GLY A 116 3.83 6.24 -16.45
N MET A 117 3.45 6.59 -15.22
CA MET A 117 4.06 6.13 -13.98
C MET A 117 2.97 5.99 -12.92
N MET A 118 3.12 5.03 -12.03
CA MET A 118 2.26 4.86 -10.85
C MET A 118 2.98 5.35 -9.59
N LEU A 119 2.23 6.02 -8.72
CA LEU A 119 2.56 6.29 -7.33
C LEU A 119 1.47 5.63 -6.48
N ASP A 120 1.75 4.51 -5.83
CA ASP A 120 0.82 3.86 -4.90
C ASP A 120 1.28 4.09 -3.47
N ILE A 121 0.50 4.82 -2.67
CA ILE A 121 0.84 5.14 -1.27
C ILE A 121 -0.14 4.45 -0.35
N GLY A 122 0.33 3.34 0.22
CA GLY A 122 -0.39 2.57 1.21
C GLY A 122 -0.18 3.05 2.64
N SER A 123 -0.48 2.17 3.58
CA SER A 123 -0.31 2.43 5.02
C SER A 123 1.16 2.50 5.47
N THR A 124 2.07 1.82 4.77
CA THR A 124 3.49 1.66 5.16
C THR A 124 4.47 2.21 4.14
N THR A 125 4.19 2.06 2.84
CA THR A 125 5.13 2.29 1.74
C THR A 125 4.49 3.12 0.63
N ALA A 126 5.36 3.74 -0.15
CA ALA A 126 5.04 4.42 -1.39
C ALA A 126 5.81 3.77 -2.54
N ASP A 127 5.09 3.15 -3.48
CA ASP A 127 5.63 2.47 -4.65
C ASP A 127 5.60 3.42 -5.85
N ILE A 128 6.77 3.68 -6.45
CA ILE A 128 6.95 4.63 -7.56
C ILE A 128 7.44 3.85 -8.77
N VAL A 129 6.55 3.57 -9.71
CA VAL A 129 6.84 2.61 -10.78
C VAL A 129 6.60 3.24 -12.15
N PRO A 130 7.67 3.65 -12.87
CA PRO A 130 7.54 4.10 -14.25
C PRO A 130 7.16 2.93 -15.15
N PHE A 131 6.26 3.14 -16.11
CA PHE A 131 5.76 2.07 -16.97
C PHE A 131 6.69 1.77 -18.14
N LYS A 132 7.49 2.78 -18.53
CA LYS A 132 8.55 2.64 -19.53
C LYS A 132 9.60 1.64 -19.05
N ASP A 133 10.11 0.84 -19.99
CA ASP A 133 11.06 -0.25 -19.74
C ASP A 133 10.52 -1.28 -18.72
N PHE A 134 9.26 -1.70 -18.88
CA PHE A 134 8.60 -2.71 -18.04
C PHE A 134 9.46 -3.96 -17.83
N GLU A 135 10.25 -4.35 -18.82
CA GLU A 135 11.17 -5.49 -18.78
C GLU A 135 12.25 -5.35 -17.70
N LYS A 136 12.62 -4.12 -17.31
CA LYS A 136 13.55 -3.86 -16.20
C LYS A 136 12.88 -4.01 -14.84
N LEU A 137 11.56 -3.91 -14.76
CA LEU A 137 10.79 -4.10 -13.53
C LEU A 137 10.63 -5.59 -13.20
N ILE A 138 10.60 -6.44 -14.23
CA ILE A 138 10.51 -7.89 -14.10
C ILE A 138 11.66 -8.40 -13.23
N GLY A 139 11.31 -9.16 -12.19
CA GLY A 139 12.27 -9.72 -11.23
C GLY A 139 12.96 -8.70 -10.31
N MET A 140 12.54 -7.42 -10.27
CA MET A 140 13.07 -6.47 -9.29
C MET A 140 12.71 -6.91 -7.87
N THR A 141 13.74 -7.01 -7.01
CA THR A 141 13.56 -7.22 -5.58
C THR A 141 13.33 -5.88 -4.87
N ASP A 142 12.75 -5.90 -3.67
CA ASP A 142 12.55 -4.68 -2.87
C ASP A 142 13.86 -3.94 -2.60
N THR A 143 14.98 -4.64 -2.41
CA THR A 143 16.30 -4.02 -2.27
C THR A 143 16.69 -3.23 -3.52
N LEU A 144 16.48 -3.78 -4.71
CA LEU A 144 16.76 -3.08 -5.97
C LEU A 144 15.81 -1.90 -6.16
N ARG A 145 14.54 -2.04 -5.74
CA ARG A 145 13.54 -0.97 -5.80
C ARG A 145 13.91 0.18 -4.86
N LEU A 146 14.36 -0.11 -3.64
CA LEU A 146 14.88 0.90 -2.69
C LEU A 146 16.10 1.63 -3.28
N GLN A 147 17.04 0.91 -3.89
CA GLN A 147 18.23 1.50 -4.53
C GLN A 147 17.87 2.38 -5.74
N ALA A 148 16.88 1.96 -6.53
CA ALA A 148 16.39 2.72 -7.68
C ALA A 148 15.54 3.93 -7.29
N GLY A 149 14.98 3.96 -6.07
CA GLY A 149 14.00 4.95 -5.64
C GLY A 149 12.57 4.63 -6.08
N TYR A 150 12.29 3.37 -6.43
CA TYR A 150 10.96 2.86 -6.81
C TYR A 150 10.15 2.34 -5.61
N LEU A 151 10.78 2.26 -4.44
CA LEU A 151 10.13 1.96 -3.18
C LEU A 151 10.65 2.97 -2.15
N VAL A 152 9.73 3.73 -1.55
CA VAL A 152 10.01 4.66 -0.46
C VAL A 152 9.29 4.16 0.79
N TYR A 153 10.02 4.02 1.89
CA TYR A 153 9.51 3.39 3.11
C TYR A 153 8.75 4.39 4.01
N THR A 154 7.69 4.96 3.46
CA THR A 154 6.72 5.76 4.20
C THR A 154 5.31 5.59 3.65
N GLY A 155 4.31 5.65 4.52
CA GLY A 155 2.91 5.54 4.14
C GLY A 155 2.02 6.31 5.10
N MET A 156 0.71 6.25 4.86
CA MET A 156 -0.24 7.13 5.54
C MET A 156 -0.45 6.82 7.02
N LEU A 157 -0.16 5.60 7.50
CA LEU A 157 -0.58 5.15 8.83
C LEU A 157 0.55 4.71 9.78
N ARG A 158 1.61 4.07 9.29
CA ARG A 158 2.51 3.25 10.13
C ARG A 158 3.93 3.80 10.35
N THR A 159 4.32 4.87 9.67
CA THR A 159 5.70 5.39 9.76
C THR A 159 5.91 6.10 11.10
N PRO A 160 6.89 5.72 11.94
CA PRO A 160 7.17 6.46 13.17
C PRO A 160 7.56 7.91 12.87
N VAL A 161 7.00 8.88 13.61
CA VAL A 161 7.19 10.32 13.35
C VAL A 161 8.67 10.71 13.35
N ALA A 162 9.42 10.22 14.33
CA ALA A 162 10.86 10.49 14.49
C ALA A 162 11.75 9.91 13.36
N THR A 163 11.19 9.12 12.43
CA THR A 163 11.93 8.57 11.29
C THR A 163 12.17 9.61 10.20
N LEU A 164 11.20 10.50 9.96
CA LEU A 164 11.25 11.45 8.84
C LEU A 164 11.49 12.90 9.28
N ALA A 165 11.11 13.23 10.51
CA ALA A 165 11.39 14.53 11.11
C ALA A 165 12.13 14.31 12.43
N SER A 166 13.06 15.22 12.74
CA SER A 166 13.89 15.15 13.97
C SER A 166 13.60 16.28 14.96
N GLU A 167 12.80 17.28 14.55
CA GLU A 167 12.46 18.44 15.36
C GLU A 167 11.20 19.15 14.83
N ALA A 168 10.59 19.97 15.68
CA ALA A 168 9.56 20.94 15.31
C ALA A 168 9.79 22.27 16.03
N VAL A 169 9.20 23.35 15.52
CA VAL A 169 9.22 24.64 16.19
C VAL A 169 7.98 24.77 17.08
N ILE A 170 8.19 24.77 18.40
CA ILE A 170 7.14 24.92 19.42
C ILE A 170 7.43 26.20 20.20
N ASP A 171 6.45 27.11 20.28
CA ASP A 171 6.60 28.43 20.89
C ASP A 171 7.86 29.20 20.45
N GLY A 172 8.16 29.11 19.14
CA GLY A 172 9.31 29.78 18.52
C GLY A 172 10.67 29.15 18.84
N LYS A 173 10.71 27.99 19.51
CA LYS A 173 11.93 27.26 19.83
C LYS A 173 12.00 25.97 19.04
N VAL A 174 13.19 25.65 18.54
CA VAL A 174 13.47 24.33 17.95
C VAL A 174 13.47 23.29 19.06
N THR A 175 12.58 22.31 18.95
CA THR A 175 12.39 21.25 19.93
C THR A 175 12.68 19.90 19.25
N PRO A 176 13.77 19.21 19.64
CA PRO A 176 14.11 17.89 19.11
C PRO A 176 13.11 16.81 19.51
N PHE A 177 12.99 15.79 18.66
CA PHE A 177 12.13 14.65 18.90
C PHE A 177 12.85 13.55 19.69
N SER A 178 12.13 12.89 20.59
CA SER A 178 12.49 11.59 21.14
C SER A 178 12.47 10.52 20.03
N THR A 179 13.34 9.52 20.14
CA THR A 179 13.39 8.38 19.22
C THR A 179 12.43 7.25 19.59
N GLU A 180 11.72 7.37 20.71
CA GLU A 180 10.71 6.41 21.16
C GLU A 180 9.50 6.35 20.20
N TYR A 181 8.86 5.19 20.11
CA TYR A 181 7.68 4.99 19.28
C TYR A 181 6.40 5.53 19.94
N PHE A 182 6.29 6.86 20.03
CA PHE A 182 5.12 7.52 20.62
C PHE A 182 4.01 7.87 19.63
N ALA A 183 4.38 8.23 18.40
CA ALA A 183 3.47 8.67 17.36
C ALA A 183 3.87 8.11 15.99
N CYS A 184 2.89 7.89 15.12
CA CYS A 184 3.08 7.45 13.75
C CYS A 184 2.46 8.41 12.72
N SER A 185 2.67 8.12 11.43
CA SER A 185 2.12 8.91 10.33
C SER A 185 0.59 8.96 10.36
N GLY A 186 -0.08 7.92 10.86
CA GLY A 186 -1.52 7.93 11.08
C GLY A 186 -1.96 9.06 12.00
N ASP A 187 -1.26 9.27 13.12
CA ASP A 187 -1.56 10.36 14.05
C ASP A 187 -1.42 11.73 13.37
N ALA A 188 -0.31 11.95 12.65
CA ALA A 188 -0.03 13.21 11.97
C ALA A 188 -1.04 13.49 10.84
N ASN A 189 -1.30 12.51 9.99
CA ASN A 189 -2.25 12.63 8.88
C ASN A 189 -3.69 12.83 9.37
N TYR A 190 -4.08 12.15 10.45
CA TYR A 190 -5.41 12.26 11.02
C TYR A 190 -5.66 13.66 11.62
N VAL A 191 -4.74 14.20 12.44
CA VAL A 191 -4.94 15.54 13.05
C VAL A 191 -4.87 16.66 12.03
N LEU A 192 -4.24 16.45 10.88
CA LEU A 192 -4.22 17.39 9.76
C LEU A 192 -5.37 17.20 8.77
N GLY A 193 -6.19 16.16 8.95
CA GLY A 193 -7.37 15.89 8.12
C GLY A 193 -7.06 15.28 6.76
N TYR A 194 -5.88 14.68 6.59
CA TYR A 194 -5.52 13.94 5.36
C TYR A 194 -6.15 12.53 5.31
N ILE A 195 -6.56 11.99 6.46
CA ILE A 195 -7.29 10.73 6.61
C ILE A 195 -8.38 10.89 7.68
N GLY A 196 -9.44 10.09 7.61
CA GLY A 196 -10.52 10.05 8.60
C GLY A 196 -10.50 8.80 9.48
N ASP A 197 -11.62 8.59 10.20
CA ASP A 197 -11.81 7.47 11.12
C ASP A 197 -11.79 6.12 10.39
N GLU A 198 -12.34 6.05 9.19
CA GLU A 198 -12.41 4.82 8.40
C GLU A 198 -11.04 4.41 7.87
N GLU A 199 -10.19 5.36 7.48
CA GLU A 199 -8.85 5.07 6.95
C GLU A 199 -7.82 4.75 8.04
N TYR A 200 -7.94 5.31 9.26
CA TYR A 200 -7.00 5.03 10.35
C TYR A 200 -7.30 3.67 11.03
N SER A 201 -7.03 2.60 10.28
CA SER A 201 -7.25 1.21 10.68
C SER A 201 -6.07 0.52 11.37
N ALA A 202 -4.90 1.17 11.42
CA ALA A 202 -3.70 0.60 12.04
C ALA A 202 -3.77 0.70 13.58
N ALA A 203 -3.16 -0.28 14.26
CA ALA A 203 -2.98 -0.20 15.71
C ALA A 203 -2.15 1.04 16.08
N THR A 204 -2.64 1.80 17.05
CA THR A 204 -1.97 3.01 17.53
C THR A 204 -0.72 2.66 18.36
N PRO A 205 0.32 3.52 18.40
CA PRO A 205 1.54 3.26 19.15
C PRO A 205 1.32 2.93 20.64
N ASP A 206 0.31 3.52 21.27
CA ASP A 206 -0.04 3.28 22.67
C ASP A 206 -1.16 2.25 22.88
N GLY A 207 -1.64 1.61 21.81
CA GLY A 207 -2.70 0.60 21.85
C GLY A 207 -4.07 1.16 22.23
N LYS A 208 -4.26 2.48 22.20
CA LYS A 208 -5.51 3.18 22.55
C LYS A 208 -6.35 3.53 21.32
N GLU A 209 -7.48 4.16 21.56
CA GLU A 209 -8.42 4.60 20.53
C GLU A 209 -7.78 5.56 19.52
N VAL A 210 -8.41 5.61 18.35
CA VAL A 210 -8.23 6.69 17.37
C VAL A 210 -9.28 7.75 17.68
N SER A 211 -8.80 8.92 18.08
CA SER A 211 -9.58 10.16 18.18
C SER A 211 -8.62 11.32 18.01
N ARG A 212 -9.12 12.50 17.64
CA ARG A 212 -8.28 13.70 17.48
C ARG A 212 -7.45 13.97 18.73
N GLU A 213 -8.08 13.92 19.91
CA GLU A 213 -7.41 14.16 21.18
C GLU A 213 -6.34 13.08 21.47
N ALA A 214 -6.64 11.80 21.21
CA ALA A 214 -5.68 10.71 21.40
C ALA A 214 -4.44 10.86 20.49
N CYS A 215 -4.64 11.21 19.22
CA CYS A 215 -3.57 11.47 18.27
C CYS A 215 -2.70 12.67 18.71
N LEU A 216 -3.32 13.77 19.16
CA LEU A 216 -2.60 14.94 19.66
C LEU A 216 -1.76 14.60 20.91
N ARG A 217 -2.29 13.81 21.85
CA ARG A 217 -1.53 13.35 23.03
C ARG A 217 -0.33 12.49 22.63
N ARG A 218 -0.48 11.58 21.66
CA ARG A 218 0.64 10.79 21.13
C ARG A 218 1.70 11.66 20.48
N LEU A 219 1.29 12.65 19.67
CA LEU A 219 2.20 13.61 19.05
C LEU A 219 2.97 14.42 20.10
N ALA A 220 2.31 14.94 21.15
CA ALA A 220 2.97 15.69 22.22
C ALA A 220 4.09 14.90 22.93
N ARG A 221 3.88 13.60 23.15
CA ARG A 221 4.91 12.71 23.73
C ARG A 221 6.17 12.62 22.89
N THR A 222 6.11 12.91 21.58
CA THR A 222 7.27 12.93 20.69
C THR A 222 8.35 13.91 21.18
N VAL A 223 7.97 14.97 21.90
CA VAL A 223 8.91 15.92 22.52
C VAL A 223 8.97 15.77 24.05
N CYS A 224 8.61 14.58 24.56
CA CYS A 224 8.53 14.26 25.99
C CYS A 224 7.57 15.16 26.79
N ALA A 225 6.54 15.71 26.13
CA ALA A 225 5.56 16.59 26.74
C ALA A 225 4.14 15.98 26.70
N ASP A 226 3.18 16.69 27.28
CA ASP A 226 1.75 16.46 27.12
C ASP A 226 1.04 17.73 26.58
N LEU A 227 -0.28 17.64 26.43
CA LEU A 227 -1.07 18.75 25.90
C LEU A 227 -1.26 19.91 26.89
N GLU A 228 -1.03 19.72 28.20
CA GLU A 228 -1.05 20.82 29.15
C GLU A 228 0.19 21.70 28.97
N GLU A 229 1.33 21.10 28.58
CA GLU A 229 2.59 21.81 28.38
C GLU A 229 2.69 22.52 27.02
N ILE A 230 2.38 21.84 25.91
CA ILE A 230 2.59 22.40 24.55
C ILE A 230 1.29 22.78 23.81
N GLY A 231 0.13 22.47 24.39
CA GLY A 231 -1.17 22.71 23.77
C GLY A 231 -1.38 21.95 22.46
N GLU A 232 -2.54 22.19 21.84
CA GLU A 232 -2.86 21.64 20.53
C GLU A 232 -1.94 22.18 19.43
N GLU A 233 -1.60 23.47 19.47
CA GLU A 233 -0.73 24.10 18.47
C GLU A 233 0.68 23.47 18.43
N GLY A 234 1.25 23.14 19.59
CA GLY A 234 2.54 22.43 19.67
C GLY A 234 2.46 21.03 19.07
N ALA A 235 1.41 20.26 19.39
CA ALA A 235 1.19 18.94 18.81
C ALA A 235 0.96 19.01 17.28
N LEU A 236 0.23 20.02 16.79
CA LEU A 236 0.04 20.26 15.36
C LEU A 236 1.34 20.68 14.67
N ALA A 237 2.25 21.40 15.34
CA ALA A 237 3.56 21.72 14.79
C ALA A 237 4.40 20.46 14.53
N ILE A 238 4.32 19.46 15.42
CA ILE A 238 4.96 18.15 15.24
C ILE A 238 4.37 17.42 14.03
N ALA A 239 3.04 17.37 13.91
CA ALA A 239 2.37 16.77 12.75
C ALA A 239 2.77 17.45 11.43
N LYS A 240 2.78 18.79 11.39
CA LYS A 240 3.18 19.57 10.21
C LYS A 240 4.63 19.32 9.81
N ALA A 241 5.55 19.24 10.78
CA ALA A 241 6.95 18.94 10.53
C ALA A 241 7.11 17.56 9.88
N PHE A 242 6.44 16.55 10.43
CA PHE A 242 6.42 15.20 9.86
C PHE A 242 5.84 15.16 8.43
N CYS A 243 4.61 15.67 8.24
CA CYS A 243 3.94 15.62 6.94
C CYS A 243 4.72 16.41 5.87
N SER A 244 5.35 17.53 6.23
CA SER A 244 6.20 18.28 5.31
C SER A 244 7.42 17.45 4.87
N ALA A 245 8.06 16.74 5.80
CA ALA A 245 9.17 15.84 5.49
C ALA A 245 8.74 14.64 4.63
N GLN A 246 7.58 14.03 4.95
CA GLN A 246 6.99 12.93 4.18
C GLN A 246 6.67 13.35 2.74
N GLN A 247 5.96 14.48 2.58
CA GLN A 247 5.59 15.01 1.27
C GLN A 247 6.83 15.30 0.44
N LYS A 248 7.84 15.96 1.03
CA LYS A 248 9.10 16.24 0.34
C LYS A 248 9.80 14.96 -0.12
N LEU A 249 9.93 13.97 0.76
CA LEU A 249 10.59 12.70 0.46
C LEU A 249 9.95 11.99 -0.73
N VAL A 250 8.63 11.86 -0.73
CA VAL A 250 7.89 11.18 -1.80
C VAL A 250 7.91 12.00 -3.09
N CYS A 251 7.64 13.31 -3.03
CA CYS A 251 7.63 14.17 -4.22
C CYS A 251 9.01 14.24 -4.90
N ASP A 252 10.11 14.28 -4.14
CA ASP A 252 11.46 14.24 -4.69
C ASP A 252 11.74 12.91 -5.41
N ALA A 253 11.31 11.78 -4.83
CA ALA A 253 11.45 10.47 -5.45
C ALA A 253 10.63 10.34 -6.74
N VAL A 254 9.40 10.85 -6.73
CA VAL A 254 8.53 10.91 -7.92
C VAL A 254 9.16 11.79 -9.00
N ALA A 255 9.67 12.97 -8.66
CA ALA A 255 10.33 13.86 -9.61
C ALA A 255 11.56 13.21 -10.26
N LYS A 256 12.37 12.50 -9.47
CA LYS A 256 13.53 11.75 -9.94
C LYS A 256 13.13 10.61 -10.89
N ALA A 257 12.13 9.81 -10.52
CA ALA A 257 11.64 8.71 -11.35
C ALA A 257 11.03 9.24 -12.66
N LYS A 258 10.20 10.28 -12.59
CA LYS A 258 9.60 10.95 -13.75
C LYS A 258 10.66 11.45 -14.73
N ALA A 259 11.70 12.12 -14.23
CA ALA A 259 12.78 12.63 -15.07
C ALA A 259 13.61 11.51 -15.72
N ALA A 260 13.81 10.38 -15.03
CA ALA A 260 14.53 9.24 -15.56
C ALA A 260 13.75 8.45 -16.63
N SER A 261 12.42 8.38 -16.48
CA SER A 261 11.56 7.64 -17.40
C SER A 261 10.95 8.50 -18.52
N ASP A 262 10.99 9.83 -18.40
CA ASP A 262 10.26 10.76 -19.27
C ASP A 262 8.74 10.52 -19.20
N ALA A 263 8.22 10.27 -18.00
CA ALA A 263 6.81 9.97 -17.82
C ALA A 263 5.94 11.24 -18.00
N ASP A 264 4.90 11.15 -18.81
CA ASP A 264 3.98 12.28 -19.09
C ASP A 264 2.77 12.30 -18.14
N THR A 265 2.40 11.14 -17.60
CA THR A 265 1.22 10.94 -16.77
C THR A 265 1.60 10.23 -15.48
N ILE A 266 1.12 10.75 -14.35
CA ILE A 266 1.30 10.12 -13.03
C ILE A 266 -0.08 9.68 -12.54
N LEU A 267 -0.24 8.38 -12.30
CA LEU A 267 -1.43 7.80 -11.72
C LEU A 267 -1.16 7.56 -10.24
N VAL A 268 -2.01 8.08 -9.37
CA VAL A 268 -1.81 7.97 -7.92
C VAL A 268 -2.88 7.06 -7.33
N GLY A 269 -2.46 6.09 -6.52
CA GLY A 269 -3.33 5.10 -5.88
C GLY A 269 -3.06 4.98 -4.38
N GLY A 270 -3.89 4.16 -3.73
CA GLY A 270 -3.83 3.89 -2.30
C GLY A 270 -4.42 5.01 -1.43
N ILE A 271 -4.35 4.80 -0.12
CA ILE A 271 -4.89 5.71 0.92
C ILE A 271 -4.32 7.13 0.76
N GLY A 272 -3.08 7.26 0.32
CA GLY A 272 -2.43 8.55 0.12
C GLY A 272 -2.87 9.32 -1.13
N SER A 273 -3.67 8.72 -2.03
CA SER A 273 -3.98 9.31 -3.33
C SER A 273 -4.57 10.73 -3.26
N PRO A 274 -5.60 11.01 -2.44
CA PRO A 274 -6.18 12.35 -2.34
C PRO A 274 -5.17 13.41 -1.86
N THR A 275 -4.17 13.00 -1.08
CA THR A 275 -3.12 13.89 -0.57
C THR A 275 -2.03 14.13 -1.60
N PHE A 276 -1.59 13.08 -2.30
CA PHE A 276 -0.38 13.15 -3.13
C PHE A 276 -0.65 13.45 -4.61
N ALA A 277 -1.80 13.07 -5.16
CA ALA A 277 -2.18 13.40 -6.54
C ALA A 277 -2.04 14.90 -6.86
N PRO A 278 -2.61 15.83 -6.06
CA PRO A 278 -2.44 17.26 -6.33
C PRO A 278 -0.98 17.74 -6.17
N LEU A 279 -0.20 17.14 -5.27
CA LEU A 279 1.18 17.53 -5.02
C LEU A 279 2.12 17.19 -6.18
N VAL A 280 1.87 16.07 -6.87
CA VAL A 280 2.70 15.61 -7.99
C VAL A 280 2.13 15.98 -9.36
N GLY A 281 0.97 16.66 -9.40
CA GLY A 281 0.23 16.93 -10.63
C GLY A 281 -0.27 15.65 -11.32
N GLY A 282 -0.62 14.65 -10.51
CA GLY A 282 -1.10 13.34 -10.97
C GLY A 282 -2.62 13.22 -10.98
N ILE A 283 -3.09 12.08 -11.50
CA ILE A 283 -4.49 11.68 -11.53
C ILE A 283 -4.75 10.80 -10.31
N ASP A 284 -5.66 11.23 -9.45
CA ASP A 284 -6.15 10.42 -8.33
C ASP A 284 -7.00 9.27 -8.88
N LEU A 285 -6.48 8.04 -8.84
CA LEU A 285 -7.19 6.86 -9.33
C LEU A 285 -8.45 6.55 -8.52
N THR A 286 -8.46 6.87 -7.22
CA THR A 286 -9.62 6.72 -6.33
C THR A 286 -10.78 7.58 -6.80
N ALA A 287 -10.50 8.81 -7.25
CA ALA A 287 -11.51 9.74 -7.74
C ALA A 287 -11.86 9.56 -9.24
N ALA A 288 -10.88 9.18 -10.08
CA ALA A 288 -11.00 9.29 -11.53
C ALA A 288 -11.62 8.07 -12.24
N THR A 289 -11.50 6.87 -11.68
CA THR A 289 -11.69 5.65 -12.50
C THR A 289 -12.93 4.84 -12.19
N GLY A 290 -13.55 4.97 -11.01
CA GLY A 290 -14.55 3.99 -10.55
C GLY A 290 -13.99 2.55 -10.43
N ILE A 291 -12.71 2.35 -10.77
CA ILE A 291 -11.90 1.18 -10.43
C ILE A 291 -11.47 1.46 -9.00
N HIS A 292 -11.88 0.59 -8.08
CA HIS A 292 -11.56 0.79 -6.67
C HIS A 292 -10.04 0.72 -6.51
N ALA A 293 -9.40 1.87 -6.31
CA ALA A 293 -7.94 1.99 -6.20
C ALA A 293 -7.38 1.00 -5.16
N ASP A 294 -8.15 0.71 -4.11
CA ASP A 294 -7.81 -0.24 -3.04
C ASP A 294 -7.75 -1.72 -3.47
N ALA A 295 -8.29 -2.04 -4.64
CA ALA A 295 -8.29 -3.38 -5.25
C ALA A 295 -7.71 -3.40 -6.67
N LEU A 296 -6.93 -2.37 -7.04
CA LEU A 296 -6.32 -2.26 -8.37
C LEU A 296 -5.53 -3.51 -8.78
N PRO A 297 -4.71 -4.16 -7.91
CA PRO A 297 -4.03 -5.40 -8.31
C PRO A 297 -4.99 -6.55 -8.65
N ALA A 298 -6.08 -6.69 -7.87
CA ALA A 298 -7.10 -7.71 -8.12
C ALA A 298 -7.86 -7.44 -9.44
N TYR A 299 -8.15 -6.17 -9.73
CA TYR A 299 -8.79 -5.79 -10.99
C TYR A 299 -7.85 -6.00 -12.17
N ALA A 300 -6.59 -5.56 -12.05
CA ALA A 300 -5.56 -5.68 -13.09
C ALA A 300 -5.31 -7.14 -13.46
N VAL A 301 -5.14 -8.03 -12.47
CA VAL A 301 -4.89 -9.46 -12.75
C VAL A 301 -6.07 -10.13 -13.46
N LEU A 302 -7.31 -9.72 -13.15
CA LEU A 302 -8.50 -10.18 -13.86
C LEU A 302 -8.52 -9.72 -15.32
N GLN A 303 -8.17 -8.47 -15.61
CA GLN A 303 -8.12 -7.97 -16.99
C GLN A 303 -7.01 -8.67 -17.78
N LEU A 304 -5.81 -8.80 -17.21
CA LEU A 304 -4.68 -9.49 -17.84
C LEU A 304 -5.00 -10.96 -18.14
N ALA A 305 -5.77 -11.63 -17.29
CA ALA A 305 -6.21 -13.00 -17.53
C ALA A 305 -7.19 -13.11 -18.70
N LYS A 306 -8.17 -12.20 -18.79
CA LYS A 306 -9.17 -12.16 -19.88
C LYS A 306 -8.55 -11.91 -21.26
N GLU A 307 -7.40 -11.24 -21.31
CA GLU A 307 -6.67 -11.00 -22.56
C GLU A 307 -5.96 -12.25 -23.11
N GLN A 308 -5.83 -13.33 -22.31
CA GLN A 308 -5.20 -14.59 -22.72
C GLN A 308 -6.20 -15.66 -23.19
N GLU A 309 -7.51 -15.40 -23.07
CA GLU A 309 -8.60 -16.25 -23.58
C GLU A 309 -8.91 -15.95 -25.07
#